data_AF-A0AAD9LT31-F1
#
_entry.id   AF-A0AAD9LT31-F1
#
_cell.length_a   1.000
_cell.length_b   1.000
_cell.length_c   1.000
_cell.angle_alpha   90.00
_cell.angle_beta   90.00
_cell.angle_gamma   90.00
#
_symmetry.space_group_name_H-M   'P 1'
#
loop_
_entity.id
_entity.type
_entity.pdbx_description
1 polymer ?
#
loop_
_entity_poly.entity_id
_entity_poly.type
_entity_poly.pdbx_seq_one_letter_code
_entity_poly.pdbx_strand_id
1 'polypeptide(L)'
;MGVEATFRVQVFATLLSMAMLVIFYVGAFTKLDYSTWVVDQNWEWTTWSDSIQGISFALWFYFGIEELPLAVDETIQPEKNIPRGIIWSMVTLVILAVLTLVCNSLIYPGAAVIFESTAPLVEGYKSVFGDNGTTAGFMWLTVIGLISSTHSFVYCMSRLLYAIACDGYLPKFLTKVHPTRGSAYAALISGGIVNQVLAIILFYIVGIVDLGGVLINLSLLGALISYSFQLISFILLRINQPDRPRPYRSPFGIAGAVVCLLLCLLCFAAIIYSGTSSNNFLVAVITAVIMFAIGTAYYFMAVLPRLNNEKFNQLSPRPSKSMRQNLISIHSNV
;
A
#
# COMPACT_ATOMS: atom_id res chain seq x y z
N MET A 1 16.74 -17.27 -0.33
CA MET A 1 15.67 -17.83 -1.19
C MET A 1 15.56 -17.00 -2.45
N GLY A 2 15.14 -17.59 -3.58
CA GLY A 2 14.88 -16.84 -4.82
C GLY A 2 13.52 -16.14 -4.74
N VAL A 3 13.35 -15.06 -5.52
CA VAL A 3 12.12 -14.24 -5.57
C VAL A 3 10.90 -15.07 -6.00
N GLU A 4 11.09 -16.04 -6.90
CA GLU A 4 10.03 -16.95 -7.32
C GLU A 4 9.48 -17.80 -6.15
N ALA A 5 10.36 -18.34 -5.31
CA ALA A 5 9.94 -19.15 -4.18
C ALA A 5 9.13 -18.33 -3.16
N THR A 6 9.53 -17.07 -2.93
CA THR A 6 8.82 -16.19 -1.99
C THR A 6 7.45 -15.79 -2.53
N PHE A 7 7.33 -15.51 -3.84
CA PHE A 7 6.02 -15.27 -4.47
C PHE A 7 5.10 -16.49 -4.43
N ARG A 8 5.63 -17.71 -4.60
CA ARG A 8 4.80 -18.94 -4.47
C ARG A 8 4.25 -19.10 -3.06
N VAL A 9 5.08 -18.85 -2.04
CA VAL A 9 4.64 -18.88 -0.63
C VAL A 9 3.59 -17.80 -0.38
N GLN A 10 3.80 -16.60 -0.92
CA GLN A 10 2.84 -15.51 -0.82
C GLN A 10 1.49 -15.86 -1.45
N VAL A 11 1.48 -16.39 -2.69
CA VAL A 11 0.24 -16.83 -3.34
C VAL A 11 -0.48 -17.88 -2.50
N PHE A 12 0.26 -18.87 -1.98
CA PHE A 12 -0.31 -19.87 -1.09
C PHE A 12 -0.94 -19.26 0.17
N ALA A 13 -0.22 -18.36 0.85
CA ALA A 13 -0.71 -17.69 2.04
C ALA A 13 -1.95 -16.83 1.75
N THR A 14 -1.95 -16.06 0.65
CA THR A 14 -3.11 -15.26 0.24
C THR A 14 -4.32 -16.11 -0.09
N LEU A 15 -4.15 -17.20 -0.86
CA LEU A 15 -5.24 -18.13 -1.17
C LEU A 15 -5.81 -18.78 0.08
N LEU A 16 -4.95 -19.12 1.05
CA LEU A 16 -5.37 -19.65 2.34
C LEU A 16 -6.19 -18.62 3.13
N SER A 17 -5.73 -17.37 3.21
CA SER A 17 -6.48 -16.28 3.87
C SER A 17 -7.82 -16.02 3.19
N MET A 18 -7.88 -16.05 1.85
CA MET A 18 -9.14 -15.94 1.11
C MET A 18 -10.08 -17.11 1.39
N ALA A 19 -9.57 -18.35 1.41
CA ALA A 19 -10.37 -19.53 1.70
C ALA A 19 -10.98 -19.45 3.11
N MET A 20 -10.22 -18.95 4.09
CA MET A 20 -10.72 -18.73 5.44
C MET A 20 -11.83 -17.70 5.51
N LEU A 21 -11.68 -16.57 4.81
CA LEU A 21 -12.73 -15.57 4.72
C LEU A 21 -14.00 -16.18 4.11
N VAL A 22 -13.87 -16.98 3.05
CA VAL A 22 -15.02 -17.69 2.46
C VAL A 22 -15.67 -18.65 3.45
N ILE A 23 -14.90 -19.43 4.21
CA ILE A 23 -15.41 -20.33 5.26
C ILE A 23 -16.18 -19.53 6.32
N PHE A 24 -15.61 -18.40 6.75
CA PHE A 24 -16.27 -17.48 7.67
C PHE A 24 -17.57 -16.93 7.09
N TYR A 25 -17.59 -16.45 5.84
CA TYR A 25 -18.81 -15.92 5.23
C TYR A 25 -19.90 -16.98 5.17
N VAL A 26 -19.58 -18.20 4.73
CA VAL A 26 -20.55 -19.31 4.70
C VAL A 26 -21.14 -19.57 6.08
N GLY A 27 -20.31 -19.58 7.12
CA GLY A 27 -20.80 -19.72 8.50
C GLY A 27 -21.61 -18.52 8.98
N ALA A 28 -21.18 -17.29 8.68
CA ALA A 28 -21.86 -16.07 9.07
C ALA A 28 -23.24 -15.94 8.40
N PHE A 29 -23.37 -16.33 7.12
CA PHE A 29 -24.65 -16.32 6.39
C PHE A 29 -25.75 -17.12 7.09
N THR A 30 -25.39 -18.17 7.85
CA THR A 30 -26.36 -18.96 8.61
C THR A 30 -26.85 -18.28 9.89
N LYS A 31 -26.17 -17.22 10.34
CA LYS A 31 -26.42 -16.51 11.60
C LYS A 31 -26.78 -15.03 11.43
N LEU A 32 -26.97 -14.56 10.19
CA LEU A 32 -27.34 -13.17 9.92
C LEU A 32 -28.71 -12.87 10.51
N ASP A 33 -28.79 -11.79 11.28
CA ASP A 33 -30.05 -11.29 11.83
C ASP A 33 -30.16 -9.78 11.59
N TYR A 34 -30.82 -9.43 10.50
CA TYR A 34 -31.03 -8.03 10.12
C TYR A 34 -31.98 -7.30 11.08
N SER A 35 -33.01 -7.99 11.58
CA SER A 35 -33.95 -7.41 12.55
C SER A 35 -33.21 -6.97 13.80
N THR A 36 -32.49 -7.89 14.44
CA THR A 36 -31.81 -7.62 15.69
C THR A 36 -30.68 -6.61 15.51
N TRP A 37 -29.82 -6.78 14.49
CA TRP A 37 -28.60 -5.98 14.35
C TRP A 37 -28.76 -4.71 13.52
N VAL A 38 -29.91 -4.49 12.88
CA VAL A 38 -30.20 -3.27 12.12
C VAL A 38 -31.53 -2.64 12.45
N VAL A 39 -32.63 -3.37 12.55
CA VAL A 39 -33.94 -2.72 12.77
C VAL A 39 -34.11 -2.30 14.23
N ASP A 40 -33.75 -3.19 15.16
CA ASP A 40 -34.00 -3.02 16.59
C ASP A 40 -32.88 -2.25 17.32
N GLN A 41 -31.87 -1.80 16.57
CA GLN A 41 -30.77 -0.99 17.10
C GLN A 41 -31.16 0.49 17.15
N ASN A 42 -30.76 1.17 18.22
CA ASN A 42 -30.91 2.61 18.34
C ASN A 42 -29.82 3.32 17.54
N TRP A 43 -30.05 3.49 16.24
CA TRP A 43 -29.14 4.25 15.38
C TRP A 43 -29.21 5.73 15.68
N GLU A 44 -28.07 6.31 16.03
CA GLU A 44 -27.85 7.74 15.86
C GLU A 44 -27.40 7.98 14.42
N TRP A 45 -28.10 8.84 13.68
CA TRP A 45 -27.67 9.22 12.34
C TRP A 45 -26.29 9.86 12.43
N THR A 46 -25.32 9.29 11.72
CA THR A 46 -23.99 9.87 11.65
C THR A 46 -24.07 11.25 11.02
N THR A 47 -23.36 12.20 11.61
CA THR A 47 -23.23 13.52 11.02
C THR A 47 -22.28 13.46 9.82
N TRP A 48 -22.32 14.50 8.98
CA TRP A 48 -21.31 14.67 7.93
C TRP A 48 -19.88 14.70 8.49
N SER A 49 -19.70 15.18 9.72
CA SER A 49 -18.40 15.17 10.40
C SER A 49 -17.91 13.73 10.66
N ASP A 50 -18.76 12.86 11.19
CA ASP A 50 -18.41 11.46 11.47
C ASP A 50 -18.07 10.71 10.19
N SER A 51 -18.82 10.98 9.11
CA SER A 51 -18.54 10.41 7.80
C SER A 51 -17.17 10.85 7.26
N ILE A 52 -16.80 12.13 7.41
CA ILE A 52 -15.49 12.65 7.02
C ILE A 52 -14.37 12.00 7.83
N GLN A 53 -14.58 11.78 9.13
CA GLN A 53 -13.63 11.07 9.98
C GLN A 53 -13.48 9.59 9.58
N GLY A 54 -14.54 8.94 9.09
CA GLY A 54 -14.47 7.58 8.56
C GLY A 54 -13.64 7.44 7.29
N ILE A 55 -13.55 8.50 6.45
CA ILE A 55 -12.81 8.48 5.18
C ILE A 55 -11.32 8.18 5.41
N SER A 56 -10.70 8.76 6.44
CA SER A 56 -9.27 8.55 6.73
C SER A 56 -8.97 7.09 7.06
N PHE A 57 -9.84 6.43 7.83
CA PHE A 57 -9.74 4.99 8.13
C PHE A 57 -10.05 4.11 6.92
N ALA A 58 -11.05 4.50 6.11
CA ALA A 58 -11.41 3.76 4.91
C ALA A 58 -10.22 3.67 3.94
N LEU A 59 -9.44 4.74 3.76
CA LEU A 59 -8.26 4.75 2.90
C LEU A 59 -7.22 3.69 3.26
N TRP A 60 -7.04 3.43 4.56
CA TRP A 60 -6.08 2.44 5.02
C TRP A 60 -6.38 1.03 4.49
N PHE A 61 -7.66 0.66 4.36
CA PHE A 61 -8.06 -0.65 3.85
C PHE A 61 -7.73 -0.88 2.37
N TYR A 62 -7.53 0.20 1.61
CA TYR A 62 -7.27 0.14 0.17
C TYR A 62 -5.86 0.59 -0.22
N PHE A 63 -5.01 0.84 0.78
CA PHE A 63 -3.62 1.19 0.61
C PHE A 63 -2.79 -0.03 0.15
N GLY A 64 -1.91 0.15 -0.85
CA GLY A 64 -0.94 -0.86 -1.29
C GLY A 64 -1.20 -1.46 -2.69
N ILE A 65 -2.32 -1.17 -3.35
CA ILE A 65 -2.59 -1.67 -4.72
C ILE A 65 -1.56 -1.12 -5.72
N GLU A 66 -1.02 0.07 -5.46
CA GLU A 66 0.01 0.74 -6.24
C GLU A 66 1.36 0.02 -6.25
N GLU A 67 1.52 -1.03 -5.44
CA GLU A 67 2.74 -1.81 -5.39
C GLU A 67 2.88 -2.77 -6.57
N LEU A 68 1.77 -3.18 -7.18
CA LEU A 68 1.77 -4.16 -8.27
C LEU A 68 2.70 -3.77 -9.46
N PRO A 69 2.72 -2.51 -9.94
CA PRO A 69 3.66 -2.07 -10.96
C PRO A 69 5.14 -2.17 -10.57
N LEU A 70 5.48 -2.26 -9.28
CA LEU A 70 6.88 -2.39 -8.84
C LEU A 70 7.46 -3.79 -9.11
N ALA A 71 6.60 -4.78 -9.38
CA ALA A 71 6.97 -6.12 -9.80
C ALA A 71 6.93 -6.30 -11.34
N VAL A 72 6.99 -5.21 -12.10
CA VAL A 72 6.89 -5.24 -13.57
C VAL A 72 8.00 -6.05 -14.21
N ASP A 73 9.21 -6.01 -13.64
CA ASP A 73 10.39 -6.71 -14.17
C ASP A 73 10.25 -8.24 -14.07
N GLU A 74 9.50 -8.72 -13.08
CA GLU A 74 9.21 -10.14 -12.86
C GLU A 74 7.89 -10.59 -13.50
N THR A 75 7.16 -9.67 -14.15
CA THR A 75 5.85 -9.98 -14.72
C THR A 75 5.97 -10.44 -16.18
N ILE A 76 5.41 -11.61 -16.46
CA ILE A 76 5.26 -12.10 -17.85
C ILE A 76 4.24 -11.20 -18.57
N GLN A 77 4.57 -10.67 -19.75
CA GLN A 77 3.69 -9.78 -20.54
C GLN A 77 3.12 -8.60 -19.72
N PRO A 78 3.98 -7.72 -19.19
CA PRO A 78 3.60 -6.69 -18.22
C PRO A 78 2.52 -5.73 -18.75
N GLU A 79 2.56 -5.42 -20.05
CA GLU A 79 1.61 -4.53 -20.72
C GLU A 79 0.15 -4.97 -20.60
N LYS A 80 -0.08 -6.28 -20.50
CA LYS A 80 -1.43 -6.87 -20.36
C LYS A 80 -1.71 -7.32 -18.94
N ASN A 81 -0.72 -7.89 -18.27
CA ASN A 81 -0.91 -8.54 -16.98
C ASN A 81 -0.87 -7.57 -15.80
N ILE A 82 -0.11 -6.47 -15.85
CA ILE A 82 -0.15 -5.45 -14.80
C ILE A 82 -1.53 -4.77 -14.74
N PRO A 83 -2.11 -4.24 -15.84
CA PRO A 83 -3.44 -3.62 -15.78
C PRO A 83 -4.53 -4.59 -15.32
N ARG A 84 -4.51 -5.84 -15.82
CA ARG A 84 -5.46 -6.88 -15.39
C ARG A 84 -5.29 -7.21 -13.91
N GLY A 85 -4.05 -7.36 -13.45
CA GLY A 85 -3.74 -7.63 -12.05
C GLY A 85 -4.28 -6.56 -11.12
N ILE A 86 -4.08 -5.28 -11.45
CA ILE A 86 -4.63 -4.15 -10.68
C ILE A 86 -6.16 -4.24 -10.59
N ILE A 87 -6.85 -4.45 -11.72
CA ILE A 87 -8.32 -4.54 -11.73
C ILE A 87 -8.81 -5.73 -10.91
N TRP A 88 -8.23 -6.91 -11.09
CA TRP A 88 -8.61 -8.10 -10.33
C TRP A 88 -8.37 -7.91 -8.84
N SER A 89 -7.24 -7.33 -8.44
CA SER A 89 -6.93 -7.02 -7.04
C SER A 89 -7.93 -6.02 -6.44
N MET A 90 -8.32 -4.99 -7.19
CA MET A 90 -9.35 -4.03 -6.73
C MET A 90 -10.70 -4.71 -6.53
N VAL A 91 -11.15 -5.51 -7.51
CA VAL A 91 -12.45 -6.19 -7.46
C VAL A 91 -12.49 -7.19 -6.30
N THR A 92 -11.46 -8.03 -6.16
CA THR A 92 -11.41 -9.02 -5.07
C THR A 92 -11.36 -8.34 -3.70
N LEU A 93 -10.56 -7.28 -3.57
CA LEU A 93 -10.47 -6.52 -2.32
C LEU A 93 -11.82 -5.88 -1.94
N VAL A 94 -12.50 -5.22 -2.86
CA VAL A 94 -13.81 -4.59 -2.59
C VAL A 94 -14.85 -5.64 -2.20
N ILE A 95 -14.93 -6.76 -2.92
CA ILE A 95 -15.89 -7.83 -2.61
C ILE A 95 -15.61 -8.40 -1.21
N LEU A 96 -14.37 -8.77 -0.91
CA LEU A 96 -14.01 -9.34 0.39
C LEU A 96 -14.18 -8.33 1.53
N ALA A 97 -13.83 -7.05 1.32
CA ALA A 97 -14.00 -6.01 2.33
C ALA A 97 -15.47 -5.78 2.66
N VAL A 98 -16.33 -5.67 1.65
CA VAL A 98 -17.78 -5.50 1.84
C VAL A 98 -18.40 -6.72 2.50
N LEU A 99 -18.06 -7.93 2.04
CA LEU A 99 -18.55 -9.16 2.67
C LEU A 99 -18.10 -9.28 4.12
N THR A 100 -16.85 -8.93 4.43
CA THR A 100 -16.35 -8.93 5.81
C THR A 100 -17.09 -7.93 6.67
N LEU A 101 -17.27 -6.69 6.19
CA LEU A 101 -18.02 -5.65 6.90
C LEU A 101 -19.45 -6.13 7.21
N VAL A 102 -20.17 -6.59 6.19
CA VAL A 102 -21.57 -7.04 6.33
C VAL A 102 -21.68 -8.26 7.22
N CYS A 103 -20.88 -9.31 6.96
CA CYS A 103 -20.95 -10.56 7.72
C CYS A 103 -20.53 -10.39 9.17
N ASN A 104 -19.61 -9.48 9.47
CA ASN A 104 -19.19 -9.23 10.84
C ASN A 104 -20.23 -8.36 11.57
N SER A 105 -20.68 -7.26 10.97
CA SER A 105 -21.60 -6.32 11.61
C SER A 105 -23.02 -6.85 11.83
N LEU A 106 -23.48 -7.85 11.05
CA LEU A 106 -24.84 -8.40 11.09
C LEU A 106 -24.99 -9.72 11.86
N ILE A 107 -23.96 -10.13 12.60
CA ILE A 107 -24.02 -11.27 13.51
C ILE A 107 -23.70 -10.79 14.93
N TYR A 108 -24.03 -11.60 15.93
CA TYR A 108 -23.60 -11.34 17.31
C TYR A 108 -22.08 -11.09 17.37
N PRO A 109 -21.55 -10.11 18.11
CA PRO A 109 -22.23 -9.18 19.03
C PRO A 109 -22.73 -7.87 18.40
N GLY A 110 -22.72 -7.76 17.07
CA GLY A 110 -23.21 -6.59 16.33
C GLY A 110 -22.17 -5.49 16.10
N ALA A 111 -22.55 -4.50 15.29
CA ALA A 111 -21.66 -3.44 14.82
C ALA A 111 -21.03 -2.59 15.94
N ALA A 112 -21.77 -2.31 17.03
CA ALA A 112 -21.29 -1.45 18.12
C ALA A 112 -20.10 -2.09 18.87
N VAL A 113 -20.20 -3.37 19.20
CA VAL A 113 -19.10 -4.10 19.88
C VAL A 113 -17.92 -4.32 18.92
N ILE A 114 -18.22 -4.56 17.64
CA ILE A 114 -17.19 -4.71 16.60
C ILE A 114 -16.39 -3.42 16.39
N PHE A 115 -17.05 -2.27 16.48
CA PHE A 115 -16.40 -0.96 16.36
C PHE A 115 -15.36 -0.72 17.46
N GLU A 116 -15.61 -1.19 18.69
CA GLU A 116 -14.67 -1.05 19.81
C GLU A 116 -13.56 -2.13 19.81
N SER A 117 -13.73 -3.20 19.00
CA SER A 117 -12.80 -4.31 18.98
C SER A 117 -11.48 -3.97 18.30
N THR A 118 -10.37 -4.31 18.94
CA THR A 118 -9.02 -4.25 18.33
C THR A 118 -8.76 -5.40 17.36
N ALA A 119 -9.58 -6.45 17.38
CA ALA A 119 -9.52 -7.58 16.45
C ALA A 119 -10.92 -7.94 15.90
N PRO A 120 -11.56 -7.06 15.11
CA PRO A 120 -12.93 -7.23 14.64
C PRO A 120 -13.23 -8.59 14.00
N LEU A 121 -12.35 -9.05 13.11
CA LEU A 121 -12.54 -10.32 12.40
C LEU A 121 -12.51 -11.54 13.34
N VAL A 122 -11.73 -11.44 14.42
CA VAL A 122 -11.62 -12.49 15.42
C VAL A 122 -12.91 -12.62 16.22
N GLU A 123 -13.55 -11.52 16.56
CA GLU A 123 -14.87 -11.54 17.20
C GLU A 123 -15.93 -12.18 16.28
N GLY A 124 -15.86 -11.91 14.98
CA GLY A 124 -16.67 -12.62 13.98
C GLY A 124 -16.44 -14.12 13.98
N TYR A 125 -15.18 -14.57 14.01
CA TYR A 125 -14.86 -16.00 14.10
C TYR A 125 -15.41 -16.64 15.37
N LYS A 126 -15.29 -15.98 16.53
CA LYS A 126 -15.83 -16.49 17.80
C LYS A 126 -17.35 -16.61 17.75
N SER A 127 -18.03 -15.66 17.13
CA SER A 127 -19.48 -15.70 16.95
C SER A 127 -19.94 -16.88 16.09
N VAL A 128 -19.22 -17.17 15.01
CA VAL A 128 -19.58 -18.26 14.08
C VAL A 128 -19.18 -19.63 14.63
N PHE A 129 -17.93 -19.80 15.07
CA PHE A 129 -17.32 -21.09 15.40
C PHE A 129 -17.22 -21.38 16.91
N GLY A 130 -17.56 -20.40 17.76
CA GLY A 130 -17.37 -20.45 19.20
C GLY A 130 -15.96 -20.05 19.63
N ASP A 131 -15.78 -19.69 20.90
CA ASP A 131 -14.45 -19.35 21.45
C ASP A 131 -13.72 -20.63 21.89
N ASN A 132 -13.13 -21.34 20.92
CA ASN A 132 -12.50 -22.64 21.10
C ASN A 132 -11.22 -22.79 20.25
N GLY A 133 -10.63 -23.99 20.26
CA GLY A 133 -9.42 -24.30 19.51
C GLY A 133 -9.52 -24.07 18.00
N THR A 134 -10.72 -24.17 17.41
CA THR A 134 -10.94 -23.89 15.98
C THR A 134 -10.74 -22.41 15.67
N THR A 135 -11.33 -21.53 16.48
CA THR A 135 -11.16 -20.08 16.35
C THR A 135 -9.72 -19.67 16.61
N ALA A 136 -9.05 -20.27 17.61
CA ALA A 136 -7.61 -20.07 17.82
C ALA A 136 -6.78 -20.49 16.58
N GLY A 137 -7.13 -21.60 15.94
CA GLY A 137 -6.52 -22.03 14.66
C GLY A 137 -6.70 -20.98 13.56
N PHE A 138 -7.91 -20.45 13.39
CA PHE A 138 -8.17 -19.37 12.42
C PHE A 138 -7.42 -18.07 12.74
N MET A 139 -7.26 -17.71 14.02
CA MET A 139 -6.44 -16.55 14.39
C MET A 139 -4.99 -16.74 13.92
N TRP A 140 -4.37 -17.89 14.21
CA TRP A 140 -2.99 -18.18 13.81
C TRP A 140 -2.81 -18.21 12.29
N LEU A 141 -3.77 -18.77 11.56
CA LEU A 141 -3.72 -18.75 10.10
C LEU A 141 -3.88 -17.32 9.52
N THR A 142 -4.65 -16.45 10.19
CA THR A 142 -4.74 -15.02 9.81
C THR A 142 -3.39 -14.32 9.95
N VAL A 143 -2.60 -14.67 10.97
CA VAL A 143 -1.23 -14.14 11.15
C VAL A 143 -0.31 -14.52 9.98
N ILE A 144 -0.48 -15.71 9.37
CA ILE A 144 0.27 -16.09 8.17
C ILE A 144 -0.03 -15.12 7.01
N GLY A 145 -1.28 -14.71 6.86
CA GLY A 145 -1.68 -13.68 5.89
C GLY A 145 -0.99 -12.34 6.15
N LEU A 146 -0.89 -11.91 7.42
CA LEU A 146 -0.18 -10.67 7.80
C LEU A 146 1.32 -10.74 7.49
N ILE A 147 1.97 -11.88 7.70
CA ILE A 147 3.38 -12.10 7.34
C ILE A 147 3.57 -12.00 5.83
N SER A 148 2.65 -12.59 5.06
CA SER A 148 2.67 -12.52 3.59
C SER A 148 2.49 -11.09 3.07
N SER A 149 1.60 -10.31 3.68
CA SER A 149 1.42 -8.90 3.35
C SER A 149 2.70 -8.10 3.65
N THR A 150 3.26 -8.26 4.85
CA THR A 150 4.51 -7.61 5.25
C THR A 150 5.66 -7.93 4.28
N HIS A 151 5.75 -9.18 3.81
CA HIS A 151 6.75 -9.58 2.81
C HIS A 151 6.64 -8.77 1.51
N SER A 152 5.41 -8.52 1.05
CA SER A 152 5.13 -7.77 -0.19
C SER A 152 5.64 -6.34 -0.09
N PHE A 153 5.27 -5.63 0.98
CA PHE A 153 5.72 -4.26 1.25
C PHE A 153 7.26 -4.16 1.31
N VAL A 154 7.90 -5.12 1.98
CA VAL A 154 9.37 -5.15 2.11
C VAL A 154 10.03 -5.39 0.74
N TYR A 155 9.47 -6.26 -0.09
CA TYR A 155 9.93 -6.48 -1.45
C TYR A 155 9.77 -5.22 -2.31
N CYS A 156 8.59 -4.60 -2.32
CA CYS A 156 8.26 -3.41 -3.10
C CYS A 156 9.13 -2.20 -2.70
N MET A 157 9.31 -1.98 -1.39
CA MET A 157 10.22 -0.97 -0.85
C MET A 157 11.64 -1.14 -1.42
N SER A 158 12.16 -2.37 -1.45
CA SER A 158 13.51 -2.62 -1.97
C SER A 158 13.65 -2.28 -3.46
N ARG A 159 12.63 -2.58 -4.27
CA ARG A 159 12.57 -2.27 -5.70
C ARG A 159 12.48 -0.77 -5.95
N LEU A 160 11.66 -0.07 -5.17
CA LEU A 160 11.52 1.37 -5.26
C LEU A 160 12.84 2.09 -4.92
N LEU A 161 13.47 1.74 -3.79
CA LEU A 161 14.75 2.33 -3.38
C LEU A 161 15.87 2.02 -4.38
N TYR A 162 15.90 0.81 -4.93
CA TYR A 162 16.84 0.43 -6.00
C TYR A 162 16.65 1.29 -7.25
N ALA A 163 15.42 1.46 -7.73
CA ALA A 163 15.13 2.26 -8.93
C ALA A 163 15.56 3.72 -8.76
N ILE A 164 15.21 4.35 -7.62
CA ILE A 164 15.61 5.72 -7.30
C ILE A 164 17.15 5.86 -7.20
N ALA A 165 17.83 4.84 -6.67
CA ALA A 165 19.29 4.81 -6.63
C ALA A 165 19.94 4.65 -8.01
N CYS A 166 19.33 3.87 -8.91
CA CYS A 166 19.77 3.74 -10.30
C CYS A 166 19.67 5.06 -11.07
N ASP A 167 18.63 5.86 -10.77
CA ASP A 167 18.47 7.22 -11.30
C ASP A 167 19.44 8.24 -10.67
N GLY A 168 20.20 7.82 -9.64
CA GLY A 168 21.25 8.62 -9.02
C GLY A 168 20.79 9.54 -7.88
N TYR A 169 19.51 9.46 -7.50
CA TYR A 169 18.93 10.26 -6.43
C TYR A 169 19.24 9.72 -5.03
N LEU A 170 19.71 8.48 -4.91
CA LEU A 170 20.13 7.86 -3.66
C LEU A 170 21.58 7.34 -3.74
N PRO A 171 22.22 6.98 -2.59
CA PRO A 171 23.59 6.47 -2.59
C PRO A 171 23.78 5.24 -3.50
N LYS A 172 24.87 5.23 -4.28
CA LYS A 172 25.17 4.17 -5.25
C LYS A 172 25.22 2.75 -4.69
N PHE A 173 25.50 2.56 -3.40
CA PHE A 173 25.57 1.21 -2.85
C PHE A 173 24.20 0.49 -2.86
N LEU A 174 23.10 1.23 -2.94
CA LEU A 174 21.74 0.69 -2.98
C LEU A 174 21.42 0.02 -4.32
N THR A 175 22.20 0.27 -5.37
CA THR A 175 22.06 -0.39 -6.68
C THR A 175 22.68 -1.79 -6.70
N LYS A 176 23.25 -2.27 -5.59
CA LYS A 176 23.83 -3.61 -5.50
C LYS A 176 22.73 -4.68 -5.46
N VAL A 177 22.81 -5.60 -6.43
CA VAL A 177 21.93 -6.77 -6.54
C VAL A 177 22.70 -8.05 -6.22
N HIS A 178 21.98 -9.07 -5.75
CA HIS A 178 22.58 -10.37 -5.45
C HIS A 178 23.01 -11.07 -6.76
N PRO A 179 24.27 -11.52 -6.90
CA PRO A 179 24.81 -12.00 -8.17
C PRO A 179 24.01 -13.11 -8.85
N THR A 180 23.46 -14.04 -8.07
CA THR A 180 22.72 -15.20 -8.61
C THR A 180 21.19 -15.06 -8.54
N ARG A 181 20.66 -14.07 -7.81
CA ARG A 181 19.21 -13.96 -7.54
C ARG A 181 18.58 -12.67 -8.07
N GLY A 182 19.38 -11.68 -8.45
CA GLY A 182 18.88 -10.39 -8.95
C GLY A 182 18.14 -9.54 -7.90
N SER A 183 18.09 -9.96 -6.64
CA SER A 183 17.41 -9.24 -5.56
C SER A 183 18.23 -8.04 -5.12
N ALA A 184 17.60 -6.85 -4.99
CA ALA A 184 18.22 -5.61 -4.53
C ALA A 184 18.52 -5.63 -3.01
N TYR A 185 19.42 -6.53 -2.59
CA TYR A 185 19.66 -6.84 -1.18
C TYR A 185 20.17 -5.63 -0.39
N ALA A 186 20.96 -4.74 -1.01
CA ALA A 186 21.46 -3.55 -0.33
C ALA A 186 20.31 -2.60 0.02
N ALA A 187 19.42 -2.33 -0.94
CA ALA A 187 18.22 -1.52 -0.74
C ALA A 187 17.25 -2.15 0.26
N LEU A 188 17.08 -3.47 0.21
CA LEU A 188 16.26 -4.25 1.15
C LEU A 188 16.75 -4.06 2.59
N ILE A 189 18.03 -4.33 2.85
CA ILE A 189 18.61 -4.28 4.19
C ILE A 189 18.64 -2.83 4.70
N SER A 190 19.10 -1.88 3.89
CA SER A 190 19.18 -0.49 4.33
C SER A 190 17.80 0.12 4.59
N GLY A 191 16.83 -0.14 3.70
CA GLY A 191 15.46 0.34 3.87
C GLY A 191 14.81 -0.26 5.11
N GLY A 192 14.98 -1.57 5.33
CA GLY A 192 14.52 -2.25 6.53
C GLY A 192 15.13 -1.69 7.81
N ILE A 193 16.45 -1.46 7.84
CA ILE A 193 17.13 -0.87 9.00
C ILE A 193 16.62 0.54 9.27
N VAL A 194 16.50 1.40 8.26
CA VAL A 194 16.01 2.78 8.43
C VAL A 194 14.57 2.79 8.96
N ASN A 195 13.68 1.98 8.38
CA ASN A 195 12.29 1.87 8.84
C ASN A 195 12.21 1.31 10.27
N GLN A 196 13.03 0.32 10.61
CA GLN A 196 13.06 -0.26 11.96
C GLN A 196 13.59 0.74 12.99
N VAL A 197 14.64 1.50 12.66
CA VAL A 197 15.18 2.55 13.52
C VAL A 197 14.12 3.64 13.74
N LEU A 198 13.43 4.08 12.68
CA LEU A 198 12.35 5.05 12.79
C LEU A 198 11.21 4.52 13.69
N ALA A 199 10.80 3.26 13.52
CA ALA A 199 9.78 2.64 14.35
C ALA A 199 10.19 2.56 15.82
N ILE A 200 11.46 2.25 16.12
CA ILE A 200 12.00 2.22 17.48
C ILE A 200 12.03 3.62 18.10
N ILE A 201 12.47 4.64 17.34
CA ILE A 201 12.47 6.03 17.81
C ILE A 201 11.04 6.46 18.16
N LEU A 202 10.08 6.21 17.26
CA LEU A 202 8.68 6.53 17.51
C LEU A 202 8.11 5.76 18.70
N PHE A 203 8.46 4.47 18.85
CA PHE A 203 8.07 3.67 20.01
C PHE A 203 8.50 4.33 21.33
N TYR A 204 9.71 4.86 21.41
CA TYR A 204 10.18 5.55 22.62
C TYR A 204 9.55 6.92 22.84
N ILE A 205 9.02 7.56 21.80
CA ILE A 205 8.36 8.88 21.89
C ILE A 205 6.90 8.75 22.31
N VAL A 206 6.15 7.82 21.71
CA VAL A 206 4.69 7.71 21.90
C VAL A 206 4.25 6.47 22.68
N GLY A 207 5.11 5.47 22.86
CA GLY A 207 4.76 4.20 23.48
C GLY A 207 4.04 3.23 22.54
N ILE A 208 3.86 1.98 22.98
CA ILE A 208 3.36 0.89 22.13
C ILE A 208 1.90 1.05 21.69
N VAL A 209 1.07 1.67 22.54
CA VAL A 209 -0.38 1.79 22.32
C VAL A 209 -0.65 2.72 21.15
N ASP A 210 0.05 3.85 21.11
CA ASP A 210 -0.17 4.90 20.10
C ASP A 210 0.67 4.71 18.83
N LEU A 211 1.71 3.88 18.88
CA LEU A 211 2.63 3.66 17.76
C LEU A 211 1.91 3.27 16.47
N GLY A 212 0.93 2.36 16.55
CA GLY A 212 0.16 1.91 15.39
C GLY A 212 -0.57 3.07 14.70
N GLY A 213 -1.24 3.92 15.48
CA GLY A 213 -1.94 5.10 14.96
C GLY A 213 -1.00 6.13 14.34
N VAL A 214 0.17 6.37 14.94
CA VAL A 214 1.20 7.27 14.38
C VAL A 214 1.70 6.74 13.04
N LEU A 215 2.05 5.45 12.96
CA LEU A 215 2.56 4.84 11.73
C LEU A 215 1.52 4.84 10.61
N ILE A 216 0.26 4.54 10.91
CA ILE A 216 -0.85 4.60 9.94
C ILE A 216 -0.99 6.02 9.38
N ASN A 217 -1.07 7.03 10.25
CA ASN A 217 -1.21 8.43 9.83
C ASN A 217 0.01 8.89 9.01
N LEU A 218 1.22 8.51 9.42
CA LEU A 218 2.46 8.84 8.70
C LEU A 218 2.46 8.24 7.30
N SER A 219 2.07 6.96 7.17
CA SER A 219 1.95 6.26 5.89
C SER A 219 0.89 6.91 4.99
N LEU A 220 -0.29 7.24 5.51
CA LEU A 220 -1.37 7.87 4.74
C LEU A 220 -0.97 9.25 4.21
N LEU A 221 -0.30 10.07 5.02
CA LEU A 221 0.21 11.37 4.59
C LEU A 221 1.23 11.22 3.45
N GLY A 222 2.20 10.30 3.61
CA GLY A 222 3.19 10.02 2.58
C GLY A 222 2.56 9.49 1.28
N ALA A 223 1.59 8.58 1.40
CA ALA A 223 0.86 7.99 0.30
C ALA A 223 0.11 9.04 -0.52
N LEU A 224 -0.70 9.90 0.13
CA LEU A 224 -1.49 10.92 -0.56
C LEU A 224 -0.62 11.95 -1.29
N ILE A 225 0.51 12.33 -0.69
CA ILE A 225 1.49 13.21 -1.36
C ILE A 225 2.06 12.50 -2.60
N SER A 226 2.46 11.23 -2.46
CA SER A 226 2.97 10.41 -3.57
C SER A 226 1.95 10.26 -4.70
N TYR A 227 0.69 9.92 -4.38
CA TYR A 227 -0.39 9.79 -5.36
C TYR A 227 -0.68 11.10 -6.07
N SER A 228 -0.66 12.23 -5.33
CA SER A 228 -0.84 13.55 -5.92
C SER A 228 0.24 13.85 -6.96
N PHE A 229 1.52 13.60 -6.63
CA PHE A 229 2.62 13.76 -7.59
C PHE A 229 2.53 12.77 -8.76
N GLN A 230 2.10 11.54 -8.52
CA GLN A 230 1.92 10.54 -9.58
C GLN A 230 0.82 10.97 -10.57
N LEU A 231 -0.31 11.49 -10.08
CA LEU A 231 -1.42 11.99 -10.89
C LEU A 231 -1.01 13.23 -11.68
N ILE A 232 -0.32 14.18 -11.03
CA ILE A 232 0.23 15.37 -11.71
C ILE A 232 1.22 14.95 -12.80
N SER A 233 2.13 14.01 -12.50
CA SER A 233 3.09 13.47 -13.47
C SER A 233 2.38 12.81 -14.66
N PHE A 234 1.31 12.03 -14.41
CA PHE A 234 0.50 11.46 -15.47
C PHE A 234 -0.12 12.52 -16.40
N ILE A 235 -0.67 13.59 -15.82
CA ILE A 235 -1.26 14.71 -16.59
C ILE A 235 -0.16 15.41 -17.40
N LEU A 236 0.97 15.74 -16.77
CA LEU A 236 2.09 16.40 -17.45
C LEU A 236 2.66 15.54 -18.58
N LEU A 237 2.79 14.22 -18.40
CA LEU A 237 3.24 13.31 -19.46
C LEU A 237 2.20 13.14 -20.58
N ARG A 238 0.91 13.33 -20.31
CA ARG A 238 -0.13 13.38 -21.34
C ARG A 238 -0.01 14.62 -22.22
N ILE A 239 0.33 15.76 -21.63
CA ILE A 239 0.42 17.05 -22.31
C ILE A 239 1.78 17.21 -23.02
N ASN A 240 2.88 16.95 -22.32
CA ASN A 240 4.23 17.25 -22.79
C ASN A 240 4.82 16.17 -23.72
N GLN A 241 4.30 14.94 -23.66
CA GLN A 241 4.78 13.82 -24.49
C GLN A 241 3.60 13.05 -25.11
N PRO A 242 2.78 13.68 -25.96
CA PRO A 242 1.58 13.08 -26.51
C PRO A 242 1.89 11.83 -27.35
N ASP A 243 2.96 11.88 -28.16
CA ASP A 243 3.33 10.84 -29.13
C ASP A 243 4.09 9.65 -28.53
N ARG A 244 4.36 9.68 -27.22
CA ARG A 244 5.05 8.56 -26.54
C ARG A 244 4.21 7.28 -26.70
N PRO A 245 4.81 6.13 -27.06
CA PRO A 245 4.10 4.86 -27.10
C PRO A 245 3.57 4.51 -25.70
N ARG A 246 2.29 4.13 -25.63
CA ARG A 246 1.57 3.82 -24.39
C ARG A 246 0.93 2.44 -24.55
N PRO A 247 1.59 1.38 -24.07
CA PRO A 247 1.07 0.01 -24.18
C PRO A 247 -0.30 -0.15 -23.51
N TYR A 248 -0.50 0.55 -22.41
CA TYR A 248 -1.81 0.68 -21.76
C TYR A 248 -2.32 2.13 -21.84
N ARG A 249 -3.59 2.30 -22.18
CA ARG A 249 -4.29 3.59 -22.18
C ARG A 249 -5.46 3.53 -21.21
N SER A 250 -5.38 4.33 -20.15
CA SER A 250 -6.50 4.48 -19.21
C SER A 250 -7.77 4.94 -19.93
N PRO A 251 -8.93 4.31 -19.69
CA PRO A 251 -10.19 4.69 -20.31
C PRO A 251 -10.67 6.09 -19.88
N PHE A 252 -10.34 6.52 -18.66
CA PHE A 252 -10.77 7.81 -18.10
C PHE A 252 -9.81 8.96 -18.41
N GLY A 253 -8.60 8.67 -18.91
CA GLY A 253 -7.64 9.67 -19.35
C GLY A 253 -7.33 10.76 -18.31
N ILE A 254 -7.20 12.01 -18.78
CA ILE A 254 -6.89 13.17 -17.94
C ILE A 254 -8.04 13.50 -16.99
N ALA A 255 -9.30 13.39 -17.45
CA ALA A 255 -10.47 13.66 -16.61
C ALA A 255 -10.49 12.77 -15.36
N GLY A 256 -10.23 11.47 -15.53
CA GLY A 256 -10.07 10.55 -14.40
C GLY A 256 -8.94 10.95 -13.45
N ALA A 257 -7.79 11.37 -13.98
CA ALA A 257 -6.67 11.82 -13.15
C ALA A 257 -7.01 13.08 -12.33
N VAL A 258 -7.75 14.04 -12.92
CA VAL A 258 -8.21 15.24 -12.21
C VAL A 258 -9.20 14.87 -11.10
N VAL A 259 -10.16 13.99 -11.38
CA VAL A 259 -11.11 13.51 -10.35
C VAL A 259 -10.36 12.81 -9.22
N CYS A 260 -9.41 11.93 -9.53
CA CYS A 260 -8.58 11.27 -8.50
C CYS A 260 -7.76 12.28 -7.70
N LEU A 261 -7.26 13.36 -8.32
CA LEU A 261 -6.50 14.39 -7.63
C LEU A 261 -7.41 15.17 -6.66
N LEU A 262 -8.64 15.51 -7.05
CA LEU A 262 -9.63 16.12 -6.17
C LEU A 262 -9.99 15.20 -4.99
N LEU A 263 -10.15 13.90 -5.26
CA LEU A 263 -10.37 12.91 -4.20
C LEU A 263 -9.17 12.81 -3.25
N CYS A 264 -7.92 12.84 -3.76
CA CYS A 264 -6.72 12.86 -2.92
C CYS A 264 -6.70 14.11 -2.02
N LEU A 265 -7.05 15.29 -2.56
CA LEU A 265 -7.13 16.52 -1.78
C LEU A 265 -8.24 16.46 -0.71
N LEU A 266 -9.39 15.91 -1.05
CA LEU A 266 -10.48 15.69 -0.09
C LEU A 266 -10.05 14.74 1.03
N CYS A 267 -9.36 13.64 0.69
CA CYS A 267 -8.81 12.70 1.64
C CYS A 267 -7.76 13.34 2.55
N PHE A 268 -6.91 14.19 1.98
CA PHE A 268 -5.91 14.94 2.73
C PHE A 268 -6.56 15.89 3.74
N ALA A 269 -7.61 16.61 3.32
CA ALA A 269 -8.40 17.47 4.18
C ALA A 269 -9.13 16.68 5.28
N ALA A 270 -9.69 15.52 4.95
CA ALA A 270 -10.37 14.64 5.90
C ALA A 270 -9.42 14.12 6.99
N ILE A 271 -8.21 13.70 6.60
CA ILE A 271 -7.16 13.27 7.54
C ILE A 271 -6.74 14.40 8.46
N ILE A 272 -6.53 15.61 7.92
CA ILE A 272 -6.19 16.78 8.75
C ILE A 272 -7.34 17.08 9.72
N TYR A 273 -8.57 17.13 9.23
CA TYR A 273 -9.75 17.42 10.04
C TYR A 273 -9.92 16.42 11.19
N SER A 274 -9.85 15.12 10.89
CA SER A 274 -9.96 14.03 11.87
C SER A 274 -8.78 13.99 12.84
N GLY A 275 -7.57 14.26 12.33
CA GLY A 275 -6.34 14.11 13.08
C GLY A 275 -5.93 15.30 13.94
N THR A 276 -6.37 16.53 13.62
CA THR A 276 -5.84 17.78 14.21
C THR A 276 -5.85 17.80 15.75
N SER A 277 -6.84 17.16 16.37
CA SER A 277 -6.95 17.10 17.84
C SER A 277 -6.17 15.96 18.50
N SER A 278 -5.63 15.02 17.72
CA SER A 278 -4.93 13.85 18.26
C SER A 278 -3.42 14.06 18.34
N ASN A 279 -2.82 13.68 19.47
CA ASN A 279 -1.37 13.71 19.64
C ASN A 279 -0.67 12.80 18.61
N ASN A 280 -1.29 11.66 18.29
CA ASN A 280 -0.75 10.68 17.35
C ASN A 280 -0.59 11.27 15.95
N PHE A 281 -1.60 12.01 15.47
CA PHE A 281 -1.53 12.69 14.19
C PHE A 281 -0.46 13.80 14.19
N LEU A 282 -0.38 14.58 15.26
CA LEU A 282 0.62 15.65 15.36
C LEU A 282 2.04 15.08 15.27
N VAL A 283 2.34 14.00 15.99
CA VAL A 283 3.63 13.31 15.91
C VAL A 283 3.89 12.78 14.50
N ALA A 284 2.87 12.21 13.84
CA ALA A 284 2.99 11.74 12.47
C ALA A 284 3.30 12.87 11.48
N VAL A 285 2.62 14.02 11.59
CA VAL A 285 2.86 15.20 10.75
C VAL A 285 4.27 15.76 10.98
N ILE A 286 4.68 15.94 12.23
CA ILE A 286 6.04 16.43 12.55
C ILE A 286 7.08 15.47 11.97
N THR A 287 6.89 14.17 12.14
CA THR A 287 7.79 13.15 11.59
C THR A 287 7.84 13.22 10.07
N ALA A 288 6.70 13.34 9.40
CA ALA A 288 6.63 13.51 7.95
C ALA A 288 7.39 14.76 7.50
N VAL A 289 7.15 15.91 8.13
CA VAL A 289 7.83 17.18 7.82
C VAL A 289 9.33 17.06 8.01
N ILE A 290 9.79 16.45 9.11
CA ILE A 290 11.22 16.21 9.36
C ILE A 290 11.80 15.33 8.26
N MET A 291 11.13 14.23 7.88
CA MET A 291 11.59 13.33 6.83
C MET A 291 11.67 14.03 5.46
N PHE A 292 10.67 14.84 5.11
CA PHE A 292 10.70 15.65 3.88
C PHE A 292 11.79 16.72 3.93
N ALA A 293 12.01 17.37 5.07
CA ALA A 293 13.08 18.35 5.25
C ALA A 293 14.46 17.71 5.10
N ILE A 294 14.69 16.55 5.73
CA ILE A 294 15.93 15.77 5.58
C ILE A 294 16.14 15.35 4.13
N GLY A 295 15.10 14.82 3.47
CA GLY A 295 15.16 14.43 2.05
C GLY A 295 15.47 15.60 1.13
N THR A 296 14.85 16.75 1.38
CA THR A 296 15.08 18.00 0.62
C THR A 296 16.50 18.52 0.83
N ALA A 297 16.97 18.58 2.09
CA ALA A 297 18.33 18.97 2.41
C ALA A 297 19.35 18.04 1.74
N TYR A 298 19.12 16.72 1.81
CA TYR A 298 19.95 15.72 1.13
C TYR A 298 19.96 15.94 -0.40
N TYR A 299 18.81 16.22 -1.00
CA TYR A 299 18.71 16.49 -2.42
C TYR A 299 19.58 17.68 -2.82
N PHE A 300 19.45 18.83 -2.16
CA PHE A 300 20.22 20.03 -2.50
C PHE A 300 21.71 19.90 -2.17
N MET A 301 22.07 19.25 -1.07
CA MET A 301 23.47 19.15 -0.62
C MET A 301 24.26 18.04 -1.32
N ALA A 302 23.63 16.88 -1.56
CA ALA A 302 24.34 15.70 -2.03
C ALA A 302 23.94 15.27 -3.45
N VAL A 303 22.68 15.42 -3.84
CA VAL A 303 22.18 14.92 -5.14
C VAL A 303 22.37 15.93 -6.25
N LEU A 304 21.91 17.17 -6.05
CA LEU A 304 21.98 18.23 -7.06
C LEU A 304 23.43 18.49 -7.54
N PRO A 305 24.45 18.56 -6.66
CA PRO A 305 25.83 18.72 -7.12
C PRO A 305 26.34 17.51 -7.90
N ARG A 306 25.85 16.29 -7.61
CA ARG A 306 26.22 15.08 -8.36
C ARG A 306 25.57 15.07 -9.74
N LEU A 307 24.29 15.43 -9.84
CA LEU A 307 23.55 15.48 -11.12
C LEU A 307 24.11 16.56 -12.06
N ASN A 308 24.52 17.70 -11.50
CA ASN A 308 25.15 18.78 -12.26
C ASN A 308 26.60 18.45 -12.68
N ASN A 309 27.21 17.40 -12.12
CA ASN A 309 28.56 17.00 -12.46
C ASN A 309 28.55 16.14 -13.73
N GLU A 310 29.11 16.63 -14.83
CA GLU A 310 29.05 15.96 -16.16
C GLU A 310 29.56 14.51 -16.14
N LYS A 311 30.54 14.19 -15.27
CA LYS A 311 31.05 12.82 -15.10
C LYS A 311 30.00 11.85 -14.55
N PHE A 312 29.07 12.32 -13.71
CA PHE A 312 27.98 11.48 -13.19
C PHE A 312 26.93 11.22 -14.27
N ASN A 313 26.66 12.19 -15.15
CA ASN A 313 25.76 11.99 -16.30
C ASN A 313 26.28 10.93 -17.29
N GLN A 314 27.61 10.72 -17.36
CA GLN A 314 28.23 9.64 -18.14
C GLN A 314 28.22 8.28 -17.41
N LEU A 315 28.24 8.28 -16.07
CA LEU A 315 28.28 7.07 -15.21
C LEU A 315 26.90 6.60 -14.73
N SER A 316 25.86 7.41 -14.85
CA SER A 316 24.48 6.94 -14.71
C SER A 316 24.29 5.78 -15.69
N PRO A 317 23.68 4.65 -15.29
CA PRO A 317 23.37 3.58 -16.21
C PRO A 317 22.27 4.09 -17.14
N ARG A 318 22.63 4.92 -18.14
CA ARG A 318 21.82 5.06 -19.33
C ARG A 318 21.69 3.63 -19.84
N PRO A 319 20.48 3.08 -20.04
CA PRO A 319 20.35 1.82 -20.75
C PRO A 319 21.19 1.97 -22.02
N SER A 320 22.14 1.06 -22.21
CA SER A 320 23.14 1.18 -23.27
C SER A 320 22.42 1.47 -24.59
N LYS A 321 23.08 2.13 -25.54
CA LYS A 321 22.47 2.37 -26.87
C LYS A 321 21.92 1.06 -27.46
N SER A 322 22.58 -0.08 -27.21
CA SER A 322 22.12 -1.42 -27.55
C SER A 322 20.89 -1.89 -26.75
N MET A 323 20.77 -1.57 -25.46
CA MET A 323 19.61 -1.90 -24.64
C MET A 323 18.39 -1.03 -25.00
N ARG A 324 18.58 0.26 -25.31
CA ARG A 324 17.53 1.11 -25.91
C ARG A 324 17.11 0.60 -27.28
N GLN A 325 18.07 0.25 -28.14
CA GLN A 325 17.79 -0.30 -29.46
C GLN A 325 17.12 -1.67 -29.37
N ASN A 326 17.45 -2.52 -28.39
CA ASN A 326 16.77 -3.79 -28.16
C ASN A 326 15.34 -3.59 -27.64
N LEU A 327 15.10 -2.64 -26.74
CA LEU A 327 13.74 -2.29 -26.32
C LEU A 327 12.89 -1.73 -27.46
N ILE A 328 13.50 -1.00 -28.39
CA ILE A 328 12.85 -0.46 -29.60
C ILE A 328 12.70 -1.53 -30.69
N SER A 329 13.67 -2.46 -30.85
CA SER A 329 13.66 -3.49 -31.90
C SER A 329 12.81 -4.71 -31.56
N ILE A 330 12.60 -5.00 -30.26
CA ILE A 330 11.58 -5.97 -29.82
C ILE A 330 10.17 -5.52 -30.25
N HIS A 331 9.96 -4.22 -30.49
CA HIS A 331 8.69 -3.68 -30.98
C HIS A 331 8.59 -3.54 -32.51
N SER A 332 9.68 -3.78 -33.26
CA SER A 332 9.67 -3.68 -34.73
C SER A 332 9.61 -5.04 -35.44
N ASN A 333 9.68 -6.16 -34.70
CA ASN A 333 9.63 -7.52 -35.23
C ASN A 333 8.47 -8.36 -34.65
N VAL A 334 7.37 -7.71 -34.28
CA VAL A 334 6.04 -8.32 -34.05
C VAL A 334 5.01 -7.51 -34.81
#